data_AF-A0A6J0UAV5-F1
#
_entry.id   AF-A0A6J0UAV5-F1
#
_cell.length_a   1.000
_cell.length_b   1.000
_cell.length_c   1.000
_cell.angle_alpha   90.00
_cell.angle_beta   90.00
_cell.angle_gamma   90.00
#
_symmetry.space_group_name_H-M   'P 1'
#
loop_
_entity.id
_entity.type
_entity.pdbx_description
1 polymer ?
#
loop_
_entity_poly.entity_id
_entity_poly.type
_entity_poly.pdbx_seq_one_letter_code
_entity_poly.pdbx_strand_id
1 'polypeptide(L)'
;MDPEGLACPHPVHSALRKCFRDLREQNEGWKRTLAACTPLFASLANLAEQMRALRKVAFGKSPLRGFPDLPERLGRKQRGAVEALLEELHQDKLQELQKVRDAVAVRVSGVSLLCEQLGDELVSTKAFQRSALWPSLAEMLEWLLDAEAFYHHVYLEVKLLVLQASCEDLAGLQALPAAWAQALQHGQQSVVEDVLLKVCFFLEAP
;
A
#
# COMPACT_ATOMS: atom_id res chain seq x y z
N MET A 1 0.76 -33.65 -35.17
CA MET A 1 0.97 -32.20 -35.36
C MET A 1 -0.29 -31.71 -36.03
N ASP A 2 -1.25 -31.28 -35.22
CA ASP A 2 -2.41 -30.54 -35.73
C ASP A 2 -2.16 -29.07 -35.41
N PRO A 3 -2.22 -28.16 -36.40
CA PRO A 3 -2.17 -26.73 -36.16
C PRO A 3 -3.58 -26.31 -35.76
N GLU A 4 -3.99 -26.63 -34.53
CA GLU A 4 -5.22 -26.05 -34.01
C GLU A 4 -5.02 -24.54 -33.91
N GLY A 5 -5.88 -23.86 -34.67
CA GLY A 5 -5.76 -22.46 -34.99
C GLY A 5 -5.62 -21.58 -33.75
N LEU A 6 -5.03 -20.42 -34.01
CA LEU A 6 -4.93 -19.26 -33.14
C LEU A 6 -6.34 -18.89 -32.59
N ALA A 7 -6.83 -19.65 -31.62
CA ALA A 7 -8.13 -19.45 -31.01
C ALA A 7 -8.02 -18.17 -30.19
N CYS A 8 -8.93 -17.22 -30.43
CA CYS A 8 -9.03 -16.03 -29.61
C CYS A 8 -9.02 -16.44 -28.12
N PRO A 9 -8.14 -15.86 -27.28
CA PRO A 9 -8.04 -16.26 -25.89
C PRO A 9 -9.39 -16.07 -25.21
N HIS A 10 -9.83 -17.10 -24.48
CA HIS A 10 -11.11 -17.09 -23.76
C HIS A 10 -11.30 -15.76 -23.00
N PRO A 11 -12.50 -15.14 -22.99
CA PRO A 11 -12.75 -13.85 -22.35
C PRO A 11 -12.18 -13.75 -20.92
N VAL A 12 -12.31 -14.83 -20.13
CA VAL A 12 -11.71 -14.94 -18.78
C VAL A 12 -10.18 -14.86 -18.79
N HIS A 13 -9.47 -15.55 -19.70
CA HIS A 13 -8.01 -15.42 -19.82
C HIS A 13 -7.60 -14.00 -20.18
N SER A 14 -8.34 -13.37 -21.10
CA SER A 14 -8.10 -11.98 -21.49
C SER A 14 -8.30 -11.02 -20.31
N ALA A 15 -9.36 -11.24 -19.50
CA ALA A 15 -9.64 -10.47 -18.30
C ALA A 15 -8.57 -10.68 -17.21
N LEU A 16 -8.13 -11.92 -16.98
CA LEU A 16 -7.05 -12.25 -16.05
C LEU A 16 -5.72 -11.63 -16.47
N ARG A 17 -5.32 -11.77 -17.74
CA ARG A 17 -4.09 -11.13 -18.28
C ARG A 17 -4.13 -9.62 -18.09
N LYS A 18 -5.29 -9.00 -18.29
CA LYS A 18 -5.47 -7.56 -18.04
C LYS A 18 -5.30 -7.28 -16.53
N CYS A 19 -6.04 -7.99 -15.67
CA CYS A 19 -6.00 -7.82 -14.23
C CYS A 19 -4.58 -7.94 -13.64
N PHE A 20 -3.80 -8.96 -14.02
CA PHE A 20 -2.42 -9.13 -13.55
C PHE A 20 -1.44 -8.07 -14.10
N ARG A 21 -1.63 -7.59 -15.34
CA ARG A 21 -0.82 -6.47 -15.86
C ARG A 21 -1.09 -5.19 -15.09
N ASP A 22 -2.37 -4.91 -14.86
CA ASP A 22 -2.78 -3.77 -14.07
C ASP A 22 -2.29 -3.89 -12.61
N LEU A 23 -2.35 -5.08 -12.01
CA LEU A 23 -1.80 -5.37 -10.69
C LEU A 23 -0.31 -5.02 -10.60
N ARG A 24 0.47 -5.32 -11.64
CA ARG A 24 1.89 -4.94 -11.72
C ARG A 24 2.07 -3.43 -11.66
N GLU A 25 1.29 -2.68 -12.44
CA GLU A 25 1.35 -1.22 -12.45
C GLU A 25 0.93 -0.61 -11.10
N GLN A 26 -0.14 -1.15 -10.50
CA GLN A 26 -0.62 -0.74 -9.18
C GLN A 26 0.43 -1.00 -8.09
N ASN A 27 1.12 -2.15 -8.13
CA ASN A 27 2.15 -2.51 -7.16
C ASN A 27 3.33 -1.52 -7.17
N GLU A 28 3.75 -1.06 -8.34
CA GLU A 28 4.83 -0.07 -8.44
C GLU A 28 4.39 1.30 -7.91
N GLY A 29 3.13 1.70 -8.13
CA GLY A 29 2.55 2.89 -7.51
C GLY A 29 2.54 2.79 -5.98
N TRP A 30 2.03 1.67 -5.48
CA TRP A 30 1.96 1.37 -4.06
C TRP A 30 3.31 1.46 -3.36
N LYS A 31 4.33 0.77 -3.88
CA LYS A 31 5.70 0.80 -3.32
C LYS A 31 6.28 2.22 -3.28
N ARG A 32 6.07 3.00 -4.33
CA ARG A 32 6.53 4.40 -4.39
C ARG A 32 5.86 5.24 -3.31
N THR A 33 4.56 5.10 -3.12
CA THR A 33 3.83 5.81 -2.06
C THR A 33 4.30 5.38 -0.67
N LEU A 34 4.46 4.08 -0.40
CA LEU A 34 5.01 3.61 0.88
C LEU A 34 6.43 4.15 1.13
N ALA A 35 7.31 4.13 0.12
CA ALA A 35 8.65 4.70 0.23
C ALA A 35 8.60 6.20 0.59
N ALA A 36 7.66 6.95 0.00
CA ALA A 36 7.44 8.37 0.30
C ALA A 36 6.89 8.64 1.72
N CYS A 37 6.16 7.70 2.32
CA CYS A 37 5.68 7.83 3.71
C CYS A 37 6.82 7.74 4.74
N THR A 38 7.85 6.93 4.47
CA THR A 38 8.96 6.68 5.39
C THR A 38 9.63 7.96 5.93
N PRO A 39 10.07 8.93 5.09
CA PRO A 39 10.66 10.18 5.58
C PRO A 39 9.66 11.06 6.34
N LEU A 40 8.35 10.97 6.08
CA LEU A 40 7.33 11.74 6.80
C LEU A 40 7.21 11.25 8.26
N PHE A 41 7.15 9.94 8.48
CA PHE A 41 7.14 9.36 9.82
C PHE A 41 8.43 9.67 10.60
N ALA A 42 9.59 9.61 9.93
CA ALA A 42 10.87 9.99 10.54
C ALA A 42 10.88 11.49 10.95
N SER A 43 10.32 12.35 10.09
CA SER A 43 10.22 13.79 10.38
C SER A 43 9.31 14.09 11.57
N LEU A 44 8.19 13.37 11.70
CA LEU A 44 7.30 13.47 12.86
C LEU A 44 7.99 13.08 14.16
N ALA A 45 8.74 11.97 14.16
CA ALA A 45 9.50 11.53 15.33
C ALA A 45 10.56 12.55 15.75
N ASN A 46 11.31 13.09 14.78
CA ASN A 46 12.29 14.14 15.01
C ASN A 46 11.64 15.42 15.56
N LEU A 47 10.50 15.86 15.02
CA LEU A 47 9.76 17.01 15.56
C LEU A 47 9.32 16.77 17.00
N ALA A 48 8.84 15.57 17.33
CA ALA A 48 8.47 15.23 18.69
C ALA A 48 9.67 15.26 19.66
N GLU A 49 10.86 14.85 19.20
CA GLU A 49 12.11 15.03 19.95
C GLU A 49 12.45 16.49 20.18
N GLN A 50 12.36 17.32 19.15
CA GLN A 50 12.60 18.77 19.27
C GLN A 50 11.61 19.43 20.23
N MET A 51 10.33 19.03 20.20
CA MET A 51 9.31 19.53 21.14
C MET A 51 9.60 19.10 22.58
N ARG A 52 10.09 17.86 22.79
CA ARG A 52 10.56 17.40 24.11
C ARG A 52 11.77 18.16 24.58
N ALA A 53 12.75 18.39 23.71
CA ALA A 53 13.96 19.14 24.03
C ALA A 53 13.60 20.58 24.41
N LEU A 54 12.71 21.22 23.66
CA LEU A 54 12.21 22.57 23.94
C LEU A 54 11.65 22.71 25.36
N ARG A 55 10.87 21.72 25.81
CA ARG A 55 10.29 21.70 27.18
C ARG A 55 11.36 21.64 28.29
N LYS A 56 12.58 21.20 27.99
CA LYS A 56 13.68 21.08 28.96
C LYS A 56 14.60 22.31 29.01
N VAL A 57 14.46 23.23 28.05
CA VAL A 57 15.37 24.40 27.96
C VAL A 57 15.03 25.43 29.05
N ALA A 58 16.03 25.78 29.86
CA ALA A 58 15.94 26.88 30.82
C ALA A 58 16.20 28.23 30.12
N PHE A 59 15.22 28.74 29.35
CA PHE A 59 15.38 29.94 28.52
C PHE A 59 15.90 31.17 29.27
N GLY A 60 15.41 31.42 30.48
CA GLY A 60 15.86 32.55 31.31
C GLY A 60 17.34 32.49 31.73
N LYS A 61 17.97 31.31 31.69
CA LYS A 61 19.40 31.11 31.97
C LYS A 61 20.24 30.92 30.71
N SER A 62 19.63 30.98 29.54
CA SER A 62 20.31 30.80 28.25
C SER A 62 20.69 32.14 27.62
N PRO A 63 21.57 32.15 26.60
CA PRO A 63 21.79 33.32 25.76
C PRO A 63 20.52 33.87 25.09
N LEU A 64 19.45 33.06 24.99
CA LEU A 64 18.18 33.42 24.38
C LEU A 64 17.24 34.19 25.33
N ARG A 65 17.67 34.52 26.55
CA ARG A 65 16.86 35.25 27.55
C ARG A 65 16.29 36.59 27.06
N GLY A 66 16.89 37.21 26.04
CA GLY A 66 16.40 38.44 25.42
C GLY A 66 15.14 38.26 24.56
N PHE A 67 14.68 37.02 24.37
CA PHE A 67 13.52 36.68 23.54
C PHE A 67 12.46 35.94 24.36
N PRO A 68 11.69 36.64 25.23
CA PRO A 68 10.74 35.99 26.14
C PRO A 68 9.63 35.21 25.42
N ASP A 69 9.23 35.66 24.23
CA ASP A 69 8.17 35.01 23.43
C ASP A 69 8.66 33.82 22.59
N LEU A 70 9.99 33.59 22.54
CA LEU A 70 10.58 32.54 21.70
C LEU A 70 10.05 31.14 22.00
N PRO A 71 9.88 30.70 23.27
CA PRO A 71 9.39 29.36 23.57
C PRO A 71 7.99 29.12 23.01
N GLU A 72 7.09 30.10 23.19
CA GLU A 72 5.74 30.00 22.65
C GLU A 72 5.72 30.01 21.12
N ARG A 73 6.47 30.92 20.49
CA ARG A 73 6.52 31.02 19.03
C ARG A 73 7.10 29.76 18.42
N LEU A 74 8.16 29.19 19.01
CA LEU A 74 8.77 27.96 18.55
C LEU A 74 7.83 26.76 18.76
N GLY A 75 7.17 26.69 19.91
CA GLY A 75 6.17 25.65 20.19
C GLY A 75 5.00 25.70 19.20
N ARG A 76 4.47 26.89 18.90
CA ARG A 76 3.44 27.09 17.86
C ARG A 76 3.93 26.65 16.48
N LYS A 77 5.17 27.00 16.10
CA LYS A 77 5.75 26.62 14.82
C LYS A 77 5.95 25.10 14.69
N GLN A 78 6.44 24.45 15.75
CA GLN A 78 6.64 23.00 15.77
C GLN A 78 5.32 22.25 15.69
N ARG A 79 4.30 22.69 16.44
CA ARG A 79 2.95 22.12 16.39
C ARG A 79 2.36 22.23 14.97
N GLY A 80 2.43 23.42 14.35
CA GLY A 80 1.97 23.60 12.99
C GLY A 80 2.72 22.73 11.97
N ALA A 81 4.02 22.47 12.19
CA ALA A 81 4.79 21.55 11.34
C ALA A 81 4.34 20.09 11.49
N VAL A 82 4.01 19.65 12.72
CA VAL A 82 3.43 18.32 12.97
C VAL A 82 2.07 18.20 12.28
N GLU A 83 1.20 19.20 12.44
CA GLU A 83 -0.14 19.23 11.84
C GLU A 83 -0.06 19.16 10.31
N ALA A 84 0.83 19.92 9.68
CA ALA A 84 1.04 19.90 8.23
C ALA A 84 1.51 18.52 7.72
N LEU A 85 2.43 17.85 8.43
CA LEU A 85 2.89 16.52 8.05
C LEU A 85 1.81 15.45 8.23
N LEU A 86 0.98 15.56 9.28
CA LEU A 86 -0.16 14.66 9.49
C LEU A 86 -1.24 14.89 8.42
N GLU A 87 -1.43 16.14 7.99
CA GLU A 87 -2.33 16.48 6.89
C GLU A 87 -1.82 15.91 5.56
N GLU A 88 -0.52 16.02 5.26
CA GLU A 88 0.08 15.39 4.08
C GLU A 88 -0.10 13.87 4.07
N LEU A 89 0.15 13.21 5.21
CA LEU A 89 -0.09 11.77 5.34
C LEU A 89 -1.56 11.40 5.11
N HIS A 90 -2.51 12.14 5.66
CA HIS A 90 -3.94 11.86 5.54
C HIS A 90 -4.52 12.18 4.17
N GLN A 91 -4.25 13.37 3.64
CA GLN A 91 -4.90 13.90 2.44
C GLN A 91 -4.20 13.48 1.15
N ASP A 92 -2.89 13.21 1.20
CA ASP A 92 -2.13 12.81 0.02
C ASP A 92 -1.82 11.31 0.08
N LYS A 93 -0.92 10.90 0.98
CA LYS A 93 -0.35 9.53 0.94
C LYS A 93 -1.38 8.44 1.19
N LEU A 94 -2.26 8.62 2.17
CA LEU A 94 -3.31 7.65 2.45
C LEU A 94 -4.33 7.57 1.30
N GLN A 95 -4.60 8.68 0.60
CA GLN A 95 -5.47 8.69 -0.58
C GLN A 95 -4.84 7.98 -1.76
N GLU A 96 -3.54 8.14 -2.00
CA GLU A 96 -2.81 7.37 -3.01
C GLU A 96 -2.88 5.85 -2.76
N LEU A 97 -2.61 5.42 -1.51
CA LEU A 97 -2.73 4.01 -1.14
C LEU A 97 -4.17 3.50 -1.30
N GLN A 98 -5.16 4.30 -0.86
CA GLN A 98 -6.56 3.94 -1.01
C GLN A 98 -6.94 3.70 -2.48
N LYS A 99 -6.49 4.56 -3.40
CA LYS A 99 -6.77 4.42 -4.84
C LYS A 99 -6.23 3.11 -5.40
N VAL A 100 -5.02 2.72 -5.04
CA VAL A 100 -4.44 1.43 -5.46
C VAL A 100 -5.29 0.27 -4.94
N ARG A 101 -5.60 0.27 -3.63
CA ARG A 101 -6.43 -0.77 -3.00
C ARG A 101 -7.78 -0.90 -3.71
N ASP A 102 -8.46 0.21 -3.93
CA ASP A 102 -9.80 0.23 -4.54
C ASP A 102 -9.74 -0.19 -6.01
N ALA A 103 -8.70 0.23 -6.75
CA ALA A 103 -8.50 -0.19 -8.13
C ALA A 103 -8.26 -1.70 -8.26
N VAL A 104 -7.49 -2.30 -7.34
CA VAL A 104 -7.29 -3.76 -7.32
C VAL A 104 -8.59 -4.47 -6.97
N ALA A 105 -9.30 -4.04 -5.92
CA ALA A 105 -10.57 -4.64 -5.50
C ALA A 105 -11.63 -4.65 -6.62
N VAL A 106 -11.79 -3.52 -7.33
CA VAL A 106 -12.71 -3.41 -8.46
C VAL A 106 -12.35 -4.40 -9.58
N ARG A 107 -11.06 -4.59 -9.87
CA ARG A 107 -10.61 -5.49 -10.94
C ARG A 107 -10.79 -6.95 -10.56
N VAL A 108 -10.44 -7.32 -9.33
CA VAL A 108 -10.65 -8.68 -8.82
C VAL A 108 -12.14 -9.02 -8.81
N SER A 109 -12.98 -8.12 -8.29
CA SER A 109 -14.44 -8.27 -8.34
C SER A 109 -14.98 -8.42 -9.77
N GLY A 110 -14.45 -7.66 -10.73
CA GLY A 110 -14.85 -7.75 -12.13
C GLY A 110 -14.50 -9.09 -12.79
N VAL A 111 -13.34 -9.67 -12.45
CA VAL A 111 -12.96 -11.01 -12.92
C VAL A 111 -13.83 -12.08 -12.27
N SER A 112 -14.10 -11.98 -10.96
CA SER A 112 -14.97 -12.92 -10.25
C SER A 112 -16.38 -12.94 -10.83
N LEU A 113 -16.97 -11.76 -11.08
CA LEU A 113 -18.29 -11.64 -11.69
C LEU A 113 -18.33 -12.26 -13.11
N LEU A 114 -17.28 -12.04 -13.90
CA LEU A 114 -17.19 -12.67 -15.23
C LEU A 114 -17.12 -14.20 -15.13
N CYS A 115 -16.42 -14.73 -14.13
CA CYS A 115 -16.34 -16.17 -13.90
C CYS A 115 -17.70 -16.73 -13.48
N GLU A 116 -18.43 -16.04 -12.60
CA GLU A 116 -19.79 -16.43 -12.19
C GLU A 116 -20.76 -16.46 -13.37
N GLN A 117 -20.68 -15.47 -14.28
CA GLN A 117 -21.54 -15.39 -15.46
C GLN A 117 -21.33 -16.54 -16.45
N LEU A 118 -20.10 -17.05 -16.55
CA LEU A 118 -19.71 -18.08 -17.51
C LEU A 118 -19.68 -19.49 -16.89
N GLY A 119 -20.14 -19.66 -15.65
CA GLY A 119 -19.90 -20.83 -14.80
C GLY A 119 -19.97 -22.19 -15.50
N ASP A 120 -21.06 -22.50 -16.20
CA ASP A 120 -21.25 -23.81 -16.87
C ASP A 120 -20.27 -24.03 -18.04
N GLU A 121 -19.89 -22.95 -18.74
CA GLU A 121 -18.91 -22.97 -19.83
C GLU A 121 -17.49 -23.21 -19.31
N LEU A 122 -17.16 -22.65 -18.14
CA LEU A 122 -15.84 -22.77 -17.51
C LEU A 122 -15.58 -24.19 -17.00
N VAL A 123 -16.57 -24.81 -16.36
CA VAL A 123 -16.45 -26.17 -15.78
C VAL A 123 -16.13 -27.23 -16.84
N SER A 124 -16.66 -27.05 -18.05
CA SER A 124 -16.48 -27.99 -19.15
C SER A 124 -15.16 -27.79 -19.92
N THR A 125 -14.44 -26.71 -19.66
CA THR A 125 -13.33 -26.26 -20.50
C THR A 125 -11.96 -26.68 -19.96
N LYS A 126 -11.26 -27.55 -20.70
CA LYS A 126 -9.88 -27.97 -20.37
C LYS A 126 -8.86 -26.83 -20.40
N ALA A 127 -9.17 -25.70 -21.04
CA ALA A 127 -8.28 -24.54 -21.13
C ALA A 127 -7.95 -23.91 -19.76
N PHE A 128 -8.72 -24.23 -18.72
CA PHE A 128 -8.50 -23.76 -17.35
C PHE A 128 -7.77 -24.74 -16.45
N GLN A 129 -7.38 -25.91 -16.97
CA GLN A 129 -6.54 -26.84 -16.25
C GLN A 129 -5.09 -26.36 -16.24
N ARG A 130 -4.39 -26.71 -15.16
CA ARG A 130 -2.97 -26.39 -15.00
C ARG A 130 -2.13 -27.04 -16.10
N SER A 131 -1.18 -26.29 -16.65
CA SER A 131 -0.16 -26.76 -17.59
C SER A 131 1.21 -26.15 -17.25
N ALA A 132 2.23 -26.48 -18.05
CA ALA A 132 3.59 -25.97 -17.84
C ALA A 132 3.71 -24.44 -17.97
N LEU A 133 2.86 -23.81 -18.79
CA LEU A 133 2.89 -22.37 -19.05
C LEU A 133 1.67 -21.63 -18.48
N TRP A 134 0.62 -22.36 -18.12
CA TRP A 134 -0.66 -21.81 -17.68
C TRP A 134 -1.00 -22.34 -16.29
N PRO A 135 -1.01 -21.47 -15.26
CA PRO A 135 -1.65 -21.80 -14.00
C PRO A 135 -3.12 -22.16 -14.22
N SER A 136 -3.72 -22.93 -13.31
CA SER A 136 -5.15 -23.18 -13.38
C SER A 136 -5.96 -21.91 -13.07
N LEU A 137 -7.22 -21.87 -13.52
CA LEU A 137 -8.13 -20.77 -13.19
C LEU A 137 -8.27 -20.56 -11.68
N ALA A 138 -8.41 -21.66 -10.93
CA ALA A 138 -8.56 -21.61 -9.47
C ALA A 138 -7.33 -20.95 -8.80
N GLU A 139 -6.12 -21.35 -9.20
CA GLU A 139 -4.88 -20.75 -8.68
C GLU A 139 -4.77 -19.27 -9.01
N MET A 140 -5.12 -18.86 -10.22
CA MET A 140 -5.08 -17.45 -10.60
C MET A 140 -6.08 -16.60 -9.81
N LEU A 141 -7.29 -17.12 -9.56
CA LEU A 141 -8.29 -16.44 -8.74
C LEU A 141 -7.86 -16.34 -7.28
N GLU A 142 -7.33 -17.43 -6.71
CA GLU A 142 -6.75 -17.45 -5.37
C GLU A 142 -5.67 -16.38 -5.23
N TRP A 143 -4.72 -16.32 -6.16
CA TRP A 143 -3.64 -15.33 -6.14
C TRP A 143 -4.12 -13.89 -6.28
N LEU A 144 -5.19 -13.64 -7.04
CA LEU A 144 -5.81 -12.32 -7.12
C LEU A 144 -6.46 -11.92 -5.80
N LEU A 145 -7.14 -12.85 -5.13
CA LEU A 145 -7.76 -12.63 -3.82
C LEU A 145 -6.69 -12.40 -2.74
N ASP A 146 -5.61 -13.17 -2.76
CA ASP A 146 -4.46 -12.98 -1.87
C ASP A 146 -3.84 -11.58 -2.04
N ALA A 147 -3.69 -11.15 -3.30
CA ALA A 147 -3.18 -9.81 -3.61
C ALA A 147 -4.14 -8.70 -3.15
N GLU A 148 -5.45 -8.86 -3.35
CA GLU A 148 -6.46 -7.91 -2.84
C GLU A 148 -6.42 -7.82 -1.31
N ALA A 149 -6.42 -8.96 -0.63
CA ALA A 149 -6.36 -9.04 0.83
C ALA A 149 -5.11 -8.36 1.38
N PHE A 150 -3.96 -8.54 0.70
CA PHE A 150 -2.73 -7.86 1.02
C PHE A 150 -2.87 -6.33 1.02
N TYR A 151 -3.35 -5.73 -0.09
CA TYR A 151 -3.50 -4.27 -0.15
C TYR A 151 -4.49 -3.76 0.88
N HIS A 152 -5.56 -4.51 1.13
CA HIS A 152 -6.56 -4.15 2.14
C HIS A 152 -5.94 -4.13 3.55
N HIS A 153 -5.21 -5.17 3.91
CA HIS A 153 -4.60 -5.32 5.22
C HIS A 153 -3.58 -4.21 5.49
N VAL A 154 -2.60 -4.04 4.60
CA VAL A 154 -1.56 -3.02 4.76
C VAL A 154 -2.16 -1.61 4.75
N TYR A 155 -3.15 -1.33 3.89
CA TYR A 155 -3.84 -0.03 3.92
C TYR A 155 -4.47 0.25 5.29
N LEU A 156 -5.12 -0.74 5.91
CA LEU A 156 -5.75 -0.57 7.21
C LEU A 156 -4.74 -0.34 8.33
N GLU A 157 -3.61 -1.06 8.34
CA GLU A 157 -2.55 -0.84 9.32
C GLU A 157 -1.98 0.57 9.21
N VAL A 158 -1.66 1.02 8.00
CA VAL A 158 -1.16 2.37 7.76
C VAL A 158 -2.20 3.42 8.13
N LYS A 159 -3.47 3.22 7.76
CA LYS A 159 -4.56 4.11 8.13
C LYS A 159 -4.70 4.25 9.64
N LEU A 160 -4.66 3.14 10.37
CA LEU A 160 -4.75 3.12 11.82
C LEU A 160 -3.57 3.89 12.44
N LEU A 161 -2.36 3.65 11.96
CA LEU A 161 -1.15 4.33 12.43
C LEU A 161 -1.27 5.85 12.28
N VAL A 162 -1.72 6.32 11.11
CA VAL A 162 -1.88 7.76 10.84
C VAL A 162 -3.02 8.36 11.67
N LEU A 163 -4.13 7.64 11.89
CA LEU A 163 -5.25 8.11 12.73
C LEU A 163 -4.91 8.20 14.22
N GLN A 164 -3.99 7.35 14.71
CA GLN A 164 -3.55 7.37 16.10
C GLN A 164 -2.50 8.44 16.39
N ALA A 165 -1.85 8.98 15.36
CA ALA A 165 -0.83 10.01 15.51
C ALA A 165 -1.46 11.33 15.98
N SER A 166 -0.93 11.90 17.07
CA SER A 166 -1.44 13.13 17.67
C SER A 166 -0.30 14.07 18.08
N CYS A 167 -0.47 15.37 17.85
CA CYS A 167 0.49 16.39 18.26
C CYS A 167 0.64 16.52 19.79
N GLU A 168 -0.33 16.00 20.56
CA GLU A 168 -0.28 15.98 22.02
C GLU A 168 0.47 14.78 22.58
N ASP A 169 0.55 13.67 21.83
CA ASP A 169 1.29 12.47 22.22
C ASP A 169 2.67 12.42 21.58
N LEU A 170 3.64 13.11 22.20
CA LEU A 170 5.03 13.09 21.74
C LEU A 170 5.66 11.68 21.86
N ALA A 171 5.14 10.78 22.70
CA ALA A 171 5.68 9.42 22.82
C ALA A 171 5.25 8.59 21.61
N GLY A 172 3.96 8.62 21.30
CA GLY A 172 3.40 8.04 20.08
C GLY A 172 4.10 8.55 18.83
N LEU A 173 4.26 9.88 18.66
CA LEU A 173 4.95 10.44 17.51
C LEU A 173 6.40 9.96 17.34
N GLN A 174 7.15 9.79 18.44
CA GLN A 174 8.50 9.23 18.39
C GLN A 174 8.53 7.73 18.07
N ALA A 175 7.48 6.99 18.44
CA ALA A 175 7.36 5.57 18.15
C ALA A 175 6.90 5.27 16.72
N LEU A 176 6.35 6.27 15.99
CA LEU A 176 5.82 6.11 14.64
C LEU A 176 6.77 5.42 13.64
N PRO A 177 8.08 5.73 13.57
CA PRO A 177 8.96 5.04 12.62
C PRO A 177 9.10 3.55 12.89
N ALA A 178 9.08 3.15 14.16
CA ALA A 178 9.15 1.74 14.54
C ALA A 178 7.82 1.02 14.25
N ALA A 179 6.69 1.66 14.58
CA ALA A 179 5.37 1.13 14.26
C ALA A 179 5.13 1.03 12.74
N TRP A 180 5.61 2.02 11.98
CA TRP A 180 5.63 2.01 10.51
C TRP A 180 6.44 0.82 9.97
N ALA A 181 7.66 0.61 10.48
CA ALA A 181 8.48 -0.53 10.07
C ALA A 181 7.80 -1.87 10.38
N GLN A 182 7.10 -1.99 11.51
CA GLN A 182 6.34 -3.19 11.88
C GLN A 182 5.15 -3.43 10.96
N ALA A 183 4.36 -2.40 10.64
CA ALA A 183 3.26 -2.51 9.67
C ALA A 183 3.77 -2.96 8.29
N LEU A 184 4.92 -2.42 7.87
CA LEU A 184 5.54 -2.87 6.62
C LEU A 184 6.09 -4.29 6.71
N GLN A 185 6.61 -4.75 7.85
CA GLN A 185 7.17 -6.11 7.98
C GLN A 185 6.11 -7.20 7.74
N HIS A 186 4.89 -6.98 8.22
CA HIS A 186 3.77 -7.90 7.96
C HIS A 186 3.36 -7.90 6.48
N GLY A 187 3.60 -6.79 5.76
CA GLY A 187 3.43 -6.67 4.32
C GLY A 187 4.69 -6.89 3.46
N GLN A 188 5.84 -7.25 4.03
CA GLN A 188 7.11 -7.37 3.30
C GLN A 188 7.38 -8.78 2.75
N GLN A 189 6.60 -9.78 3.18
CA GLN A 189 6.46 -10.99 2.38
C GLN A 189 5.58 -10.65 1.20
N SER A 190 6.23 -10.36 0.08
CA SER A 190 5.64 -9.77 -1.10
C SER A 190 4.77 -10.77 -1.85
N VAL A 191 3.62 -11.09 -1.27
CA VAL A 191 2.57 -11.92 -1.86
C VAL A 191 2.31 -11.46 -3.29
N VAL A 192 2.29 -10.14 -3.52
CA VAL A 192 2.07 -9.56 -4.85
C VAL A 192 3.24 -9.84 -5.81
N GLU A 193 4.50 -9.69 -5.42
CA GLU A 193 5.62 -10.04 -6.31
C GLU A 193 5.68 -11.54 -6.58
N ASP A 194 5.41 -12.38 -5.58
CA ASP A 194 5.34 -13.83 -5.75
C ASP A 194 4.24 -14.22 -6.72
N VAL A 195 3.06 -13.60 -6.60
CA VAL A 195 1.94 -13.77 -7.53
C VAL A 195 2.34 -13.33 -8.93
N LEU A 196 2.94 -12.15 -9.09
CA LEU A 196 3.38 -11.62 -10.38
C LEU A 196 4.47 -12.50 -11.03
N LEU A 197 5.34 -13.11 -10.22
CA LEU A 197 6.34 -14.08 -10.66
C LEU A 197 5.66 -15.38 -11.11
N LYS A 198 4.70 -15.92 -10.35
CA LYS A 198 3.96 -17.14 -10.69
C LYS A 198 3.19 -17.04 -12.01
N VAL A 199 2.73 -15.84 -12.38
CA VAL A 199 1.99 -15.60 -13.64
C VAL A 199 2.84 -15.06 -14.80
N CYS A 200 4.16 -14.94 -14.65
CA CYS A 200 5.01 -14.30 -15.67
C CYS A 200 4.89 -14.96 -17.06
N PHE A 201 4.99 -16.29 -17.13
CA PHE A 201 4.83 -17.04 -18.39
C PHE A 201 3.43 -16.92 -18.98
N PHE A 202 2.39 -16.84 -18.14
CA PHE A 202 1.01 -16.63 -18.58
C PHE A 202 0.81 -15.26 -19.25
N LEU A 203 1.52 -14.23 -18.76
CA LEU A 203 1.47 -12.88 -19.30
C LEU A 203 2.26 -12.72 -20.61
N GLU A 204 3.29 -13.53 -20.81
CA GLU A 204 4.17 -13.49 -21.99
C GLU A 204 3.75 -14.47 -23.09
N ALA A 205 2.87 -15.43 -22.76
CA ALA A 205 2.34 -16.37 -23.73
C ALA A 205 1.56 -15.65 -24.86
N PRO A 206 1.66 -16.13 -26.10
CA PRO A 206 0.93 -15.56 -27.24
C PRO A 206 -0.59 -15.61 -27.07
#